data_AF-A0A365NAS8-F1
#
_entry.id   AF-A0A365NAS8-F1
#
_cell.length_a   1.000
_cell.length_b   1.000
_cell.length_c   1.000
_cell.angle_alpha   90.00
_cell.angle_beta   90.00
_cell.angle_gamma   90.00
#
_symmetry.space_group_name_H-M   'P 1'
#
loop_
_entity.id
_entity.type
_entity.pdbx_description
1 polymer ?
#
loop_
_entity_poly.entity_id
_entity_poly.type
_entity_poly.pdbx_seq_one_letter_code
_entity_poly.pdbx_strand_id
1 'polypeptide(L)'
;MSRQLPMRPEQGSYTEFQLETSHLKPPHSRDKGTLAKLRESVPQNETQWQQARQLHRYATAEQVFQKTKEIIENRIAKTDLRNFISIATCCIYWHLDRKKDAYDYFRLQIGQATELTIQRYMSSVRSMVQAMNPLYLRGWKHRVFEAVLLYSRISPSFLANYTKDIDAFGSCFPNLVNLEPEMQASLALSPAFILKYQHPEHSYRDICQALGITVLNEEAYASFVSVLDSQRPVPHVLPLPEQVASTPSHDQHNLDRELTANLQSHDTLALHAGFASLFKVFNTSEALQKFVEEVREVADHQRRREVPNTPLLELQWTLHYDAVVDQLVGHLIQQGILPRHPFHRYKSFYQHEPGSITVSSGWVKIILPALVDDACQVSIAGPMLEEQDFTWDYNLGFILCESMRLSTPHTIFYFSVSIPISPDA
;
A
#
# COMPACT_ATOMS: atom_id res chain seq x y z
N MET A 1 13.15 18.44 -25.45
CA MET A 1 14.11 17.40 -25.04
C MET A 1 13.61 16.74 -23.77
N SER A 2 13.45 15.43 -23.82
CA SER A 2 12.78 14.57 -22.85
C SER A 2 13.65 14.31 -21.62
N ARG A 3 13.12 14.49 -20.41
CA ARG A 3 13.79 14.10 -19.15
C ARG A 3 13.38 12.68 -18.76
N GLN A 4 14.36 11.78 -18.73
CA GLN A 4 14.26 10.40 -18.25
C GLN A 4 14.10 10.34 -16.71
N LEU A 5 13.37 9.32 -16.25
CA LEU A 5 13.25 8.87 -14.86
C LEU A 5 14.45 7.95 -14.50
N PRO A 6 14.80 7.77 -13.21
CA PRO A 6 15.89 6.88 -12.81
C PRO A 6 15.61 5.42 -13.21
N MET A 7 16.64 4.77 -13.76
CA MET A 7 16.59 3.40 -14.29
C MET A 7 16.57 2.36 -13.18
N ARG A 8 15.90 1.23 -13.46
CA ARG A 8 15.99 -0.02 -12.68
C ARG A 8 17.45 -0.52 -12.64
N PRO A 9 17.86 -1.30 -11.62
CA PRO A 9 19.26 -1.70 -11.38
C PRO A 9 19.91 -2.57 -12.48
N GLU A 10 19.20 -2.88 -13.56
CA GLU A 10 19.67 -3.74 -14.65
C GLU A 10 20.19 -2.98 -15.88
N GLN A 11 20.29 -1.66 -15.79
CA GLN A 11 20.83 -0.84 -16.88
C GLN A 11 21.92 0.08 -16.35
N GLY A 12 23.17 -0.36 -16.46
CA GLY A 12 24.35 0.48 -16.30
C GLY A 12 25.23 0.35 -17.54
N SER A 13 25.46 1.47 -18.23
CA SER A 13 26.71 1.68 -18.96
C SER A 13 27.18 3.11 -18.75
N TYR A 14 28.47 3.22 -18.52
CA TYR A 14 29.22 4.36 -18.01
C TYR A 14 29.70 5.24 -19.17
N THR A 15 29.57 6.57 -19.07
CA THR A 15 30.56 7.48 -19.64
C THR A 15 30.54 8.84 -18.95
N GLU A 16 31.72 9.28 -18.58
CA GLU A 16 32.09 10.43 -17.76
C GLU A 16 32.17 11.71 -18.63
N PHE A 17 31.60 12.83 -18.18
CA PHE A 17 32.01 14.17 -18.62
C PHE A 17 31.81 15.20 -17.49
N GLN A 18 32.87 15.96 -17.22
CA GLN A 18 32.98 16.95 -16.13
C GLN A 18 32.35 18.31 -16.45
N LEU A 19 31.77 18.88 -15.39
CA LEU A 19 31.51 20.27 -15.00
C LEU A 19 31.26 21.38 -16.04
N GLU A 20 30.16 22.12 -15.82
CA GLU A 20 30.28 23.53 -15.44
C GLU A 20 29.13 23.97 -14.51
N THR A 21 29.52 24.63 -13.43
CA THR A 21 28.68 25.14 -12.35
C THR A 21 27.77 26.29 -12.80
N SER A 22 26.47 26.19 -12.55
CA SER A 22 25.57 27.34 -12.55
C SER A 22 24.48 27.16 -11.50
N HIS A 23 24.42 28.11 -10.58
CA HIS A 23 23.58 28.16 -9.38
C HIS A 23 22.13 27.71 -9.61
N LEU A 24 21.73 26.60 -8.99
CA LEU A 24 20.32 26.18 -8.88
C LEU A 24 19.86 26.35 -7.43
N LYS A 25 18.75 27.09 -7.29
CA LYS A 25 18.01 27.30 -6.04
C LYS A 25 17.72 25.96 -5.33
N PRO A 26 17.69 25.93 -3.98
CA PRO A 26 17.45 24.71 -3.23
C PRO A 26 16.08 24.10 -3.56
N PRO A 27 15.96 22.76 -3.63
CA PRO A 27 14.73 22.07 -3.98
C PRO A 27 13.70 22.21 -2.84
N HIS A 28 12.70 23.07 -3.02
CA HIS A 28 11.51 23.08 -2.16
C HIS A 28 10.72 21.77 -2.37
N SER A 29 10.63 20.93 -1.33
CA SER A 29 9.99 19.61 -1.41
C SER A 29 8.49 19.72 -1.70
N ARG A 30 8.05 19.28 -2.88
CA ARG A 30 6.65 19.26 -3.35
C ARG A 30 5.69 18.51 -2.39
N ASP A 31 6.21 17.58 -1.61
CA ASP A 31 5.44 16.67 -0.75
C ASP A 31 4.93 17.37 0.52
N LYS A 32 5.78 18.17 1.20
CA LYS A 32 5.35 19.00 2.35
C LYS A 32 4.25 19.99 1.97
N GLY A 33 4.34 20.60 0.80
CA GLY A 33 3.31 21.52 0.30
C GLY A 33 1.98 20.85 -0.07
N THR A 34 1.99 19.53 -0.30
CA THR A 34 0.78 18.76 -0.62
C THR A 34 0.01 18.38 0.64
N LEU A 35 0.71 17.92 1.68
CA LEU A 35 0.12 17.64 2.99
C LEU A 35 -0.34 18.93 3.69
N ALA A 36 0.40 20.04 3.55
CA ALA A 36 -0.05 21.34 4.05
C ALA A 36 -1.42 21.73 3.46
N LYS A 37 -1.61 21.55 2.14
CA LYS A 37 -2.90 21.80 1.47
C LYS A 37 -4.00 20.87 1.95
N LEU A 38 -3.68 19.61 2.29
CA LEU A 38 -4.65 18.70 2.89
C LEU A 38 -5.09 19.24 4.26
N ARG A 39 -4.13 19.57 5.12
CA ARG A 39 -4.39 20.14 6.45
C ARG A 39 -5.21 21.44 6.38
N GLU A 40 -4.93 22.30 5.42
CA GLU A 40 -5.69 23.52 5.17
C GLU A 40 -7.12 23.24 4.70
N SER A 41 -7.34 22.12 3.98
CA SER A 41 -8.67 21.75 3.48
C SER A 41 -9.53 20.99 4.49
N VAL A 42 -8.91 20.31 5.47
CA VAL A 42 -9.63 19.58 6.51
C VAL A 42 -10.07 20.55 7.61
N PRO A 43 -11.37 20.64 7.93
CA PRO A 43 -11.85 21.51 9.00
C PRO A 43 -11.25 21.13 10.37
N GLN A 44 -10.70 22.13 11.06
CA GLN A 44 -9.94 21.94 12.30
C GLN A 44 -10.77 22.12 13.59
N ASN A 45 -11.94 22.75 13.48
CA ASN A 45 -12.86 22.99 14.59
C ASN A 45 -14.32 23.05 14.08
N GLU A 46 -15.28 23.07 15.01
CA GLU A 46 -16.70 22.98 14.68
C GLU A 46 -17.19 24.15 13.80
N THR A 47 -16.71 25.36 14.04
CA THR A 47 -17.04 26.52 13.21
C THR A 47 -16.59 26.31 11.76
N GLN A 48 -15.38 25.78 11.55
CA GLN A 48 -14.88 25.45 10.22
C GLN A 48 -15.69 24.30 9.58
N TRP A 49 -16.13 23.30 10.36
CA TRP A 49 -17.01 22.23 9.87
C TRP A 49 -18.33 22.77 9.34
N GLN A 50 -18.98 23.64 10.12
CA GLN A 50 -20.23 24.28 9.72
C GLN A 50 -20.04 25.13 8.46
N GLN A 51 -18.97 25.92 8.39
CA GLN A 51 -18.64 26.72 7.21
C GLN A 51 -18.39 25.87 5.96
N ALA A 52 -17.61 24.79 6.08
CA ALA A 52 -17.33 23.86 4.98
C ALA A 52 -18.62 23.19 4.49
N ARG A 53 -19.48 22.73 5.41
CA ARG A 53 -20.78 22.15 5.06
C ARG A 53 -21.68 23.14 4.34
N GLN A 54 -21.74 24.39 4.77
CA GLN A 54 -22.50 25.44 4.08
C GLN A 54 -21.96 25.66 2.66
N LEU A 55 -20.65 25.80 2.51
CA LEU A 55 -19.98 26.00 1.22
C LEU A 55 -20.25 24.85 0.24
N HIS A 56 -20.23 23.61 0.74
CA HIS A 56 -20.42 22.41 -0.08
C HIS A 56 -21.88 21.96 -0.23
N ARG A 57 -22.83 22.74 0.31
CA ARG A 57 -24.27 22.44 0.37
C ARG A 57 -24.52 21.06 1.00
N TYR A 58 -24.03 20.88 2.22
CA TYR A 58 -24.08 19.66 3.00
C TYR A 58 -24.39 19.92 4.48
N ALA A 59 -25.11 21.00 4.79
CA ALA A 59 -25.36 21.45 6.16
C ALA A 59 -26.73 21.01 6.72
N THR A 60 -27.78 20.97 5.89
CA THR A 60 -29.15 20.61 6.31
C THR A 60 -29.53 19.19 5.86
N ALA A 61 -30.57 18.60 6.45
CA ALA A 61 -31.07 17.27 6.05
C ALA A 61 -31.35 17.17 4.54
N GLU A 62 -32.07 18.15 3.99
CA GLU A 62 -32.39 18.22 2.56
C GLU A 62 -31.13 18.32 1.69
N GLN A 63 -30.19 19.17 2.09
CA GLN A 63 -28.91 19.32 1.39
C GLN A 63 -28.08 18.03 1.44
N VAL A 64 -28.01 17.38 2.59
CA VAL A 64 -27.31 16.10 2.78
C VAL A 64 -27.93 15.04 1.87
N PHE A 65 -29.26 14.90 1.89
CA PHE A 65 -29.98 13.97 1.01
C PHE A 65 -29.70 14.24 -0.47
N GLN A 66 -29.91 15.48 -0.91
CA GLN A 66 -29.74 15.86 -2.32
C GLN A 66 -28.29 15.67 -2.77
N LYS A 67 -27.31 16.04 -1.94
CA LYS A 67 -25.90 15.88 -2.24
C LYS A 67 -25.48 14.42 -2.33
N THR A 68 -25.89 13.59 -1.37
CA THR A 68 -25.59 12.16 -1.39
C THR A 68 -26.26 11.50 -2.59
N LYS A 69 -27.49 11.87 -2.93
CA LYS A 69 -28.19 11.41 -4.13
C LYS A 69 -27.45 11.76 -5.42
N GLU A 70 -26.99 13.01 -5.56
CA GLU A 70 -26.16 13.41 -6.70
C GLU A 70 -24.87 12.58 -6.81
N ILE A 71 -24.28 12.21 -5.67
CA ILE A 71 -23.06 11.40 -5.62
C ILE A 71 -23.31 9.96 -6.06
N ILE A 72 -24.30 9.29 -5.47
CA ILE A 72 -24.61 7.90 -5.80
C ILE A 72 -25.16 7.74 -7.21
N GLU A 73 -25.90 8.75 -7.74
CA GLU A 73 -26.37 8.75 -9.13
C GLU A 73 -25.31 9.23 -10.13
N ASN A 74 -24.08 9.52 -9.67
CA ASN A 74 -22.97 10.01 -10.48
C ASN A 74 -23.28 11.29 -11.28
N ARG A 75 -24.13 12.17 -10.72
CA ARG A 75 -24.55 13.46 -11.31
C ARG A 75 -23.72 14.65 -10.80
N ILE A 76 -22.57 14.37 -10.21
CA ILE A 76 -21.72 15.37 -9.55
C ILE A 76 -20.95 16.18 -10.60
N ALA A 77 -20.92 17.50 -10.45
CA ALA A 77 -20.09 18.37 -11.29
C ALA A 77 -18.57 18.23 -11.02
N LYS A 78 -18.17 17.75 -9.83
CA LYS A 78 -16.76 17.58 -9.43
C LYS A 78 -16.16 16.36 -10.12
N THR A 79 -15.50 16.58 -11.26
CA THR A 79 -14.84 15.55 -12.08
C THR A 79 -13.89 14.67 -11.26
N ASP A 80 -13.13 15.24 -10.32
CA ASP A 80 -12.21 14.47 -9.49
C ASP A 80 -12.92 13.44 -8.60
N LEU A 81 -14.11 13.77 -8.07
CA LEU A 81 -14.89 12.84 -7.26
C LEU A 81 -15.50 11.73 -8.11
N ARG A 82 -16.01 12.07 -9.30
CA ARG A 82 -16.45 11.05 -10.26
C ARG A 82 -15.30 10.11 -10.62
N ASN A 83 -14.12 10.64 -10.93
CA ASN A 83 -12.96 9.82 -11.27
C ASN A 83 -12.53 8.94 -10.09
N PHE A 84 -12.56 9.46 -8.85
CA PHE A 84 -12.27 8.68 -7.65
C PHE A 84 -13.20 7.47 -7.53
N ILE A 85 -14.51 7.67 -7.67
CA ILE A 85 -15.52 6.60 -7.59
C ILE A 85 -15.33 5.62 -8.75
N SER A 86 -15.14 6.09 -9.98
CA SER A 86 -14.90 5.21 -11.13
C SER A 86 -13.63 4.37 -10.99
N ILE A 87 -12.55 4.92 -10.42
CA ILE A 87 -11.32 4.17 -10.12
C ILE A 87 -11.59 3.15 -9.01
N ALA A 88 -12.37 3.50 -8.00
CA ALA A 88 -12.77 2.57 -6.94
C ALA A 88 -13.60 1.40 -7.49
N THR A 89 -14.48 1.63 -8.48
CA THR A 89 -15.16 0.56 -9.23
C THR A 89 -14.15 -0.35 -9.94
N CYS A 90 -13.11 0.22 -10.55
CA CYS A 90 -12.05 -0.59 -11.17
C CYS A 90 -11.36 -1.52 -10.15
N CYS A 91 -11.17 -1.06 -8.91
CA CYS A 91 -10.64 -1.91 -7.83
C CYS A 91 -11.53 -3.13 -7.55
N ILE A 92 -12.86 -2.99 -7.64
CA ILE A 92 -13.82 -4.10 -7.49
C ILE A 92 -13.65 -5.09 -8.63
N TYR A 93 -13.68 -4.63 -9.88
CA TYR A 93 -13.47 -5.52 -11.03
C TYR A 93 -12.13 -6.25 -10.97
N TRP A 94 -11.08 -5.57 -10.52
CA TRP A 94 -9.77 -6.17 -10.32
C TRP A 94 -9.75 -7.26 -9.26
N HIS A 95 -10.43 -7.03 -8.12
CA HIS A 95 -10.57 -8.01 -7.04
C HIS A 95 -11.32 -9.26 -7.51
N LEU A 96 -12.33 -9.09 -8.36
CA LEU A 96 -13.12 -10.17 -8.95
C LEU A 96 -12.44 -10.86 -10.15
N ASP A 97 -11.13 -10.65 -10.35
CA ASP A 97 -10.32 -11.11 -11.49
C ASP A 97 -10.85 -10.71 -12.89
N ARG A 98 -11.68 -9.66 -12.95
CA ARG A 98 -12.24 -9.07 -14.18
C ARG A 98 -11.37 -7.90 -14.67
N LYS A 99 -10.08 -8.16 -14.88
CA LYS A 99 -9.08 -7.12 -15.23
C LYS A 99 -9.41 -6.37 -16.52
N LYS A 100 -9.89 -7.09 -17.53
CA LYS A 100 -10.31 -6.49 -18.81
C LYS A 100 -11.44 -5.48 -18.58
N ASP A 101 -12.44 -5.86 -17.78
CA ASP A 101 -13.58 -4.99 -17.47
C ASP A 101 -13.14 -3.76 -16.67
N ALA A 102 -12.17 -3.91 -15.75
CA ALA A 102 -11.57 -2.78 -15.04
C ALA A 102 -10.92 -1.77 -16.01
N TYR A 103 -10.15 -2.24 -16.99
CA TYR A 103 -9.50 -1.37 -17.97
C TYR A 103 -10.50 -0.74 -18.94
N ASP A 104 -11.45 -1.51 -19.45
CA ASP A 104 -12.47 -1.02 -20.39
C ASP A 104 -13.39 -0.01 -19.70
N TYR A 105 -13.78 -0.26 -18.45
CA TYR A 105 -14.53 0.70 -17.63
C TYR A 105 -13.75 1.99 -17.38
N PHE A 106 -12.46 1.90 -17.02
CA PHE A 106 -11.63 3.08 -16.84
C PHE A 106 -11.58 3.93 -18.11
N ARG A 107 -11.33 3.30 -19.27
CA ARG A 107 -11.26 3.98 -20.57
C ARG A 107 -12.57 4.66 -20.94
N LEU A 108 -13.69 4.03 -20.63
CA LEU A 108 -15.03 4.57 -20.87
C LEU A 108 -15.33 5.78 -19.97
N GLN A 109 -15.00 5.71 -18.68
CA GLN A 109 -15.41 6.71 -17.70
C GLN A 109 -14.45 7.89 -17.56
N ILE A 110 -13.14 7.66 -17.74
CA ILE A 110 -12.08 8.65 -17.46
C ILE A 110 -11.33 9.01 -18.73
N GLY A 111 -10.95 8.00 -19.52
CA GLY A 111 -10.26 8.16 -20.79
C GLY A 111 -9.04 7.25 -20.95
N GLN A 112 -8.28 7.49 -22.02
CA GLN A 112 -7.15 6.64 -22.37
C GLN A 112 -5.98 6.82 -21.40
N ALA A 113 -5.48 5.71 -20.88
CA ALA A 113 -4.31 5.63 -20.03
C ALA A 113 -3.60 4.29 -20.21
N THR A 114 -2.32 4.22 -19.89
CA THR A 114 -1.58 2.95 -19.87
C THR A 114 -2.04 2.09 -18.71
N GLU A 115 -1.98 0.77 -18.84
CA GLU A 115 -2.36 -0.17 -17.77
C GLU A 115 -1.62 0.10 -16.46
N LEU A 116 -0.32 0.43 -16.54
CA LEU A 116 0.49 0.83 -15.40
C LEU A 116 -0.07 2.09 -14.70
N THR A 117 -0.53 3.06 -15.47
CA THR A 117 -1.13 4.30 -14.91
C THR A 117 -2.45 3.97 -14.21
N ILE A 118 -3.29 3.14 -14.83
CA ILE A 118 -4.57 2.70 -14.24
C ILE A 118 -4.32 1.97 -12.93
N GLN A 119 -3.38 1.01 -12.91
CA GLN A 119 -3.00 0.28 -11.70
C GLN A 119 -2.46 1.21 -10.60
N ARG A 120 -1.63 2.21 -10.95
CA ARG A 120 -1.16 3.22 -9.98
C ARG A 120 -2.31 4.01 -9.38
N TYR A 121 -3.27 4.44 -10.19
CA TYR A 121 -4.43 5.18 -9.71
C TYR A 121 -5.31 4.34 -8.79
N MET A 122 -5.55 3.08 -9.17
CA MET A 122 -6.24 2.12 -8.31
C MET A 122 -5.53 1.92 -6.98
N SER A 123 -4.20 1.77 -6.99
CA SER A 123 -3.40 1.70 -5.77
C SER A 123 -3.55 2.94 -4.92
N SER A 124 -3.47 4.15 -5.49
CA SER A 124 -3.62 5.40 -4.73
C SER A 124 -5.01 5.56 -4.12
N VAL A 125 -6.07 5.20 -4.85
CA VAL A 125 -7.44 5.22 -4.32
C VAL A 125 -7.59 4.21 -3.19
N ARG A 126 -7.12 2.97 -3.37
CA ARG A 126 -7.17 1.95 -2.33
C ARG A 126 -6.41 2.38 -1.07
N SER A 127 -5.17 2.86 -1.21
CA SER A 127 -4.38 3.34 -0.08
C SER A 127 -5.08 4.49 0.66
N MET A 128 -5.74 5.40 -0.08
CA MET A 128 -6.47 6.50 0.53
C MET A 128 -7.68 6.01 1.33
N VAL A 129 -8.46 5.08 0.76
CA VAL A 129 -9.61 4.48 1.45
C VAL A 129 -9.17 3.73 2.70
N GLN A 130 -8.10 2.96 2.62
CA GLN A 130 -7.52 2.25 3.77
C GLN A 130 -7.06 3.20 4.88
N ALA A 131 -6.46 4.34 4.52
CA ALA A 131 -6.04 5.36 5.48
C ALA A 131 -7.22 6.03 6.23
N MET A 132 -8.46 5.90 5.75
CA MET A 132 -9.64 6.37 6.47
C MET A 132 -10.02 5.48 7.65
N ASN A 133 -9.70 4.18 7.62
CA ASN A 133 -10.04 3.23 8.70
C ASN A 133 -9.45 3.66 10.07
N PRO A 134 -8.14 3.93 10.21
CA PRO A 134 -7.59 4.34 11.50
C PRO A 134 -8.15 5.68 11.98
N LEU A 135 -8.42 6.62 11.07
CA LEU A 135 -9.07 7.89 11.41
C LEU A 135 -10.50 7.68 11.92
N TYR A 136 -11.26 6.80 11.26
CA TYR A 136 -12.60 6.42 11.70
C TYR A 136 -12.57 5.87 13.13
N LEU A 137 -11.66 4.93 13.40
CA LEU A 137 -11.47 4.29 14.71
C LEU A 137 -10.99 5.26 15.79
N ARG A 138 -10.19 6.28 15.43
CA ARG A 138 -9.76 7.37 16.33
C ARG A 138 -10.90 8.31 16.74
N GLY A 139 -12.11 8.12 16.21
CA GLY A 139 -13.30 8.87 16.60
C GLY A 139 -13.83 9.84 15.54
N TRP A 140 -13.17 9.95 14.38
CA TRP A 140 -13.71 10.77 13.28
C TRP A 140 -15.00 10.20 12.69
N LYS A 141 -15.17 8.88 12.76
CA LYS A 141 -16.38 8.19 12.31
C LYS A 141 -16.81 8.69 10.91
N HIS A 142 -18.08 9.07 10.72
CA HIS A 142 -18.59 9.52 9.42
C HIS A 142 -17.93 10.80 8.87
N ARG A 143 -17.37 11.67 9.73
CA ARG A 143 -16.70 12.90 9.29
C ARG A 143 -15.45 12.62 8.45
N VAL A 144 -14.79 11.46 8.61
CA VAL A 144 -13.62 11.12 7.79
C VAL A 144 -13.95 11.08 6.30
N PHE A 145 -15.11 10.50 5.95
CA PHE A 145 -15.54 10.35 4.56
C PHE A 145 -15.89 11.70 3.93
N GLU A 146 -16.59 12.54 4.71
CA GLU A 146 -16.92 13.91 4.33
C GLU A 146 -15.66 14.74 4.07
N ALA A 147 -14.70 14.72 5.00
CA ALA A 147 -13.45 15.46 4.90
C ALA A 147 -12.65 15.07 3.67
N VAL A 148 -12.55 13.77 3.37
CA VAL A 148 -11.80 13.31 2.21
C VAL A 148 -12.53 13.62 0.91
N LEU A 149 -13.78 13.17 0.76
CA LEU A 149 -14.44 13.20 -0.54
C LEU A 149 -14.89 14.61 -0.94
N LEU A 150 -15.34 15.41 0.02
CA LEU A 150 -15.86 16.76 -0.26
C LEU A 150 -14.76 17.81 -0.23
N TYR A 151 -13.96 17.84 0.85
CA TYR A 151 -13.08 18.97 1.15
C TYR A 151 -11.66 18.80 0.62
N SER A 152 -11.16 17.56 0.56
CA SER A 152 -9.81 17.28 0.10
C SER A 152 -9.68 17.26 -1.44
N ARG A 153 -8.44 17.37 -1.91
CA ARG A 153 -8.09 17.16 -3.32
C ARG A 153 -7.85 15.68 -3.57
N ILE A 154 -8.75 15.06 -4.31
CA ILE A 154 -8.79 13.59 -4.48
C ILE A 154 -8.38 13.11 -5.86
N SER A 155 -7.73 13.95 -6.67
CA SER A 155 -7.16 13.47 -7.93
C SER A 155 -5.98 12.53 -7.64
N PRO A 156 -5.72 11.52 -8.49
CA PRO A 156 -4.76 10.46 -8.17
C PRO A 156 -3.35 10.95 -7.82
N SER A 157 -2.91 12.08 -8.38
CA SER A 157 -1.61 12.67 -8.08
C SER A 157 -1.49 13.23 -6.66
N PHE A 158 -2.58 13.72 -6.07
CA PHE A 158 -2.60 14.15 -4.67
C PHE A 158 -2.69 12.95 -3.73
N LEU A 159 -3.55 11.97 -4.06
CA LEU A 159 -3.73 10.76 -3.25
C LEU A 159 -2.42 10.00 -3.05
N ALA A 160 -1.65 9.82 -4.13
CA ALA A 160 -0.35 9.17 -4.09
C ALA A 160 0.66 9.86 -3.17
N ASN A 161 0.46 11.15 -2.85
CA ASN A 161 1.31 11.89 -1.91
C ASN A 161 0.76 11.87 -0.49
N TYR A 162 -0.56 11.86 -0.31
CA TYR A 162 -1.19 11.79 1.01
C TYR A 162 -0.85 10.49 1.73
N THR A 163 -0.86 9.38 1.01
CA THR A 163 -0.66 8.05 1.61
C THR A 163 0.79 7.57 1.58
N LYS A 164 1.74 8.49 1.33
CA LYS A 164 3.15 8.20 1.59
C LYS A 164 3.31 8.06 3.10
N ASP A 165 3.25 9.18 3.80
CA ASP A 165 3.43 9.20 5.25
C ASP A 165 2.05 9.21 5.93
N ILE A 166 1.62 8.04 6.42
CA ILE A 166 0.31 7.89 7.06
C ILE A 166 0.23 8.65 8.38
N ASP A 167 1.34 8.87 9.09
CA ASP A 167 1.35 9.68 10.31
C ASP A 167 1.21 11.16 9.98
N ALA A 168 1.95 11.62 8.98
CA ALA A 168 1.81 12.99 8.50
C ALA A 168 0.41 13.24 7.92
N PHE A 169 -0.15 12.26 7.22
CA PHE A 169 -1.56 12.25 6.82
C PHE A 169 -2.47 12.36 8.04
N GLY A 170 -2.32 11.47 9.02
CA GLY A 170 -3.11 11.45 10.25
C GLY A 170 -2.99 12.74 11.07
N SER A 171 -1.84 13.41 11.01
CA SER A 171 -1.59 14.71 11.67
C SER A 171 -2.36 15.87 11.02
N CYS A 172 -2.84 15.70 9.77
CA CYS A 172 -3.71 16.67 9.13
C CYS A 172 -5.12 16.69 9.74
N PHE A 173 -5.48 15.63 10.47
CA PHE A 173 -6.76 15.44 11.12
C PHE A 173 -6.60 15.64 12.64
N PRO A 174 -7.13 16.74 13.21
CA PRO A 174 -7.05 16.94 14.66
C PRO A 174 -7.77 15.85 15.46
N ASN A 175 -7.39 15.69 16.72
CA ASN A 175 -8.16 14.87 17.65
C ASN A 175 -9.55 15.48 17.84
N LEU A 176 -10.60 14.70 17.54
CA LEU A 176 -11.97 15.07 17.85
C LEU A 176 -12.28 14.67 19.29
N VAL A 177 -12.65 15.65 20.11
CA VAL A 177 -13.16 15.41 21.46
C VAL A 177 -14.68 15.44 21.36
N ASN A 178 -15.31 14.27 21.45
CA ASN A 178 -16.76 14.03 21.39
C ASN A 178 -17.43 14.48 20.09
N LEU A 179 -17.77 13.49 19.26
CA LEU A 179 -18.58 13.71 18.06
C LEU A 179 -20.06 13.70 18.44
N GLU A 180 -20.72 14.84 18.29
CA GLU A 180 -22.17 14.98 18.48
C GLU A 180 -22.96 14.24 17.39
N PRO A 181 -24.25 13.91 17.63
CA PRO A 181 -25.15 13.39 16.61
C PRO A 181 -25.31 14.33 15.40
N GLU A 182 -25.14 13.79 14.19
CA GLU A 182 -25.14 14.57 12.95
C GLU A 182 -26.00 13.91 11.87
N MET A 183 -26.72 14.71 11.08
CA MET A 183 -27.55 14.20 9.97
C MET A 183 -26.70 13.52 8.89
N GLN A 184 -25.46 13.99 8.72
CA GLN A 184 -24.46 13.48 7.79
C GLN A 184 -24.09 12.02 8.08
N ALA A 185 -24.26 11.54 9.31
CA ALA A 185 -24.02 10.15 9.67
C ALA A 185 -25.01 9.19 8.99
N SER A 186 -26.27 9.60 8.86
CA SER A 186 -27.32 8.80 8.21
C SER A 186 -27.09 8.55 6.73
N LEU A 187 -26.44 9.51 6.06
CA LEU A 187 -26.10 9.42 4.65
C LEU A 187 -24.60 9.56 4.46
N ALA A 188 -23.83 8.84 5.28
CA ALA A 188 -22.38 8.92 5.28
C ALA A 188 -21.81 8.58 3.89
N LEU A 189 -20.86 9.40 3.45
CA LEU A 189 -20.22 9.26 2.13
C LEU A 189 -19.17 8.14 2.11
N SER A 190 -19.43 7.00 2.75
CA SER A 190 -18.55 5.84 2.72
C SER A 190 -18.39 5.35 1.28
N PRO A 191 -17.15 5.17 0.78
CA PRO A 191 -16.93 4.61 -0.56
C PRO A 191 -17.61 3.26 -0.75
N ALA A 192 -17.66 2.40 0.29
CA ALA A 192 -18.36 1.11 0.21
C ALA A 192 -19.88 1.29 0.02
N PHE A 193 -20.50 2.23 0.72
CA PHE A 193 -21.96 2.47 0.60
C PHE A 193 -22.31 3.01 -0.79
N ILE A 194 -21.53 3.99 -1.28
CA ILE A 194 -21.72 4.56 -2.61
C ILE A 194 -21.59 3.48 -3.69
N LEU A 195 -20.54 2.67 -3.63
CA LEU A 195 -20.29 1.64 -4.64
C LEU A 195 -21.28 0.49 -4.54
N LYS A 196 -21.69 0.07 -3.33
CA LYS A 196 -22.71 -0.97 -3.17
C LYS A 196 -24.07 -0.52 -3.71
N TYR A 197 -24.40 0.77 -3.58
CA TYR A 197 -25.61 1.33 -4.17
C TYR A 197 -25.53 1.37 -5.71
N GLN A 198 -24.37 1.78 -6.27
CA GLN A 198 -24.16 1.86 -7.72
C GLN A 198 -24.05 0.48 -8.40
N HIS A 199 -23.52 -0.50 -7.68
CA HIS A 199 -23.25 -1.85 -8.17
C HIS A 199 -23.94 -2.88 -7.27
N PRO A 200 -25.30 -2.93 -7.28
CA PRO A 200 -26.05 -3.84 -6.43
C PRO A 200 -25.69 -5.32 -6.68
N GLU A 201 -25.20 -5.65 -7.88
CA GLU A 201 -24.74 -6.97 -8.30
C GLU A 201 -23.51 -7.50 -7.55
N HIS A 202 -22.70 -6.63 -6.95
CA HIS A 202 -21.49 -7.02 -6.21
C HIS A 202 -21.80 -7.19 -4.73
N SER A 203 -21.25 -8.23 -4.08
CA SER A 203 -21.48 -8.42 -2.64
C SER A 203 -20.84 -7.27 -1.85
N TYR A 204 -21.45 -6.86 -0.73
CA TYR A 204 -20.87 -5.81 0.12
C TYR A 204 -19.48 -6.20 0.61
N ARG A 205 -19.28 -7.49 0.93
CA ARG A 205 -18.00 -8.06 1.33
C ARG A 205 -16.91 -7.90 0.25
N ASP A 206 -17.21 -8.19 -1.01
CA ASP A 206 -16.23 -8.05 -2.10
C ASP A 206 -15.81 -6.60 -2.30
N ILE A 207 -16.76 -5.66 -2.17
CA ILE A 207 -16.47 -4.22 -2.24
C ILE A 207 -15.54 -3.80 -1.10
N CYS A 208 -15.85 -4.22 0.12
CA CYS A 208 -15.02 -3.95 1.28
C CYS A 208 -13.61 -4.55 1.13
N GLN A 209 -13.48 -5.78 0.65
CA GLN A 209 -12.18 -6.43 0.42
C GLN A 209 -11.37 -5.74 -0.69
N ALA A 210 -12.01 -5.40 -1.80
CA ALA A 210 -11.36 -4.72 -2.93
C ALA A 210 -10.73 -3.37 -2.55
N LEU A 211 -11.35 -2.67 -1.61
CA LEU A 211 -10.95 -1.35 -1.14
C LEU A 211 -10.21 -1.36 0.20
N GLY A 212 -10.23 -2.47 0.93
CA GLY A 212 -9.68 -2.60 2.27
C GLY A 212 -10.46 -1.83 3.34
N ILE A 213 -11.79 -1.76 3.24
CA ILE A 213 -12.66 -1.13 4.24
C ILE A 213 -13.01 -2.15 5.33
N THR A 214 -12.79 -1.79 6.60
CA THR A 214 -13.02 -2.69 7.75
C THR A 214 -13.96 -2.11 8.81
N VAL A 215 -14.37 -0.85 8.68
CA VAL A 215 -15.03 -0.09 9.75
C VAL A 215 -16.56 -0.04 9.69
N LEU A 216 -17.17 -0.40 8.57
CA LEU A 216 -18.63 -0.36 8.36
C LEU A 216 -19.12 -1.69 7.79
N ASN A 217 -20.13 -2.27 8.44
CA ASN A 217 -20.73 -3.55 8.08
C ASN A 217 -21.96 -3.38 7.17
N GLU A 218 -22.56 -4.51 6.78
CA GLU A 218 -23.70 -4.56 5.88
C GLU A 218 -25.00 -4.05 6.54
N GLU A 219 -25.12 -4.13 7.86
CA GLU A 219 -26.24 -3.54 8.62
C GLU A 219 -26.22 -2.01 8.59
N ALA A 220 -25.04 -1.41 8.71
CA ALA A 220 -24.86 0.03 8.55
C ALA A 220 -25.20 0.46 7.12
N TYR A 221 -24.87 -0.36 6.11
CA TYR A 221 -25.31 -0.12 4.74
C TYR A 221 -26.84 -0.22 4.58
N ALA A 222 -27.48 -1.22 5.17
CA ALA A 222 -28.94 -1.35 5.14
C ALA A 222 -29.63 -0.12 5.79
N SER A 223 -29.08 0.38 6.88
CA SER A 223 -29.55 1.62 7.54
C SER A 223 -29.41 2.83 6.62
N PHE A 224 -28.28 2.95 5.91
CA PHE A 224 -28.05 3.98 4.90
C PHE A 224 -29.11 3.93 3.77
N VAL A 225 -29.41 2.75 3.23
CA VAL A 225 -30.43 2.57 2.18
C VAL A 225 -31.83 2.94 2.70
N SER A 226 -32.19 2.51 3.91
CA SER A 226 -33.47 2.88 4.54
C SER A 226 -33.66 4.39 4.67
N VAL A 227 -32.58 5.13 4.98
CA VAL A 227 -32.62 6.60 5.02
C VAL A 227 -32.78 7.20 3.62
N LEU A 228 -32.11 6.65 2.60
CA LEU A 228 -32.29 7.11 1.22
C LEU A 228 -33.74 6.94 0.75
N ASP A 229 -34.38 5.81 1.06
CA ASP A 229 -35.76 5.53 0.66
C ASP A 229 -36.77 6.43 1.40
N SER A 230 -36.56 6.63 2.70
CA SER A 230 -37.41 7.50 3.53
C SER A 230 -37.17 9.00 3.32
N GLN A 231 -36.03 9.37 2.70
CA GLN A 231 -35.59 10.75 2.47
C GLN A 231 -35.48 11.60 3.74
N ARG A 232 -35.30 10.95 4.90
CA ARG A 232 -35.28 11.61 6.21
C ARG A 232 -33.99 11.29 6.96
N PRO A 233 -32.89 12.03 6.71
CA PRO A 233 -31.67 11.91 7.50
C PRO A 233 -31.94 12.26 8.96
N VAL A 234 -31.63 11.35 9.88
CA VAL A 234 -31.79 11.56 11.33
C VAL A 234 -30.41 11.77 11.97
N PRO A 235 -30.23 12.78 12.84
CA PRO A 235 -28.97 12.95 13.55
C PRO A 235 -28.62 11.73 14.39
N HIS A 236 -27.44 11.16 14.15
CA HIS A 236 -26.86 10.12 15.00
C HIS A 236 -25.34 10.10 14.80
N VAL A 237 -24.69 9.14 15.45
CA VAL A 237 -23.26 8.91 15.31
C VAL A 237 -23.05 7.50 14.83
N LEU A 238 -22.29 7.29 13.75
CA LEU A 238 -22.03 5.92 13.29
C LEU A 238 -21.29 5.12 14.38
N PRO A 239 -21.70 3.86 14.62
CA PRO A 239 -21.09 3.04 15.65
C PRO A 239 -19.65 2.65 15.29
N LEU A 240 -18.85 2.34 16.30
CA LEU A 240 -17.60 1.61 16.09
C LEU A 240 -17.93 0.13 15.85
N PRO A 241 -17.10 -0.61 15.10
CA PRO A 241 -17.26 -2.05 14.95
C PRO A 241 -17.33 -2.76 16.31
N GLU A 242 -18.20 -3.75 16.46
CA GLU A 242 -18.46 -4.45 17.73
C GLU A 242 -17.21 -5.06 18.38
N GLN A 243 -16.19 -5.41 17.59
CA GLN A 243 -14.89 -5.89 18.07
C GLN A 243 -14.14 -4.87 18.95
N VAL A 244 -14.50 -3.58 18.89
CA VAL A 244 -13.89 -2.50 19.67
C VAL A 244 -14.81 -2.01 20.80
N ALA A 245 -16.09 -2.40 20.80
CA ALA A 245 -17.08 -1.95 21.78
C ALA A 245 -17.00 -2.69 23.13
N SER A 246 -16.16 -3.73 23.23
CA SER A 246 -16.08 -4.63 24.39
C SER A 246 -14.73 -4.52 25.12
N THR A 247 -14.38 -3.33 25.61
CA THR A 247 -13.33 -3.22 26.64
C THR A 247 -13.63 -2.03 27.55
N PRO A 248 -13.86 -2.25 28.87
CA PRO A 248 -13.87 -1.17 29.83
C PRO A 248 -12.48 -0.54 29.89
N SER A 249 -12.47 0.78 29.96
CA SER A 249 -11.34 1.67 30.17
C SER A 249 -10.34 1.15 31.22
N HIS A 250 -9.24 0.54 30.76
CA HIS A 250 -7.94 0.54 31.46
C HIS A 250 -6.71 0.22 30.58
N ASP A 251 -6.89 -0.14 29.30
CA ASP A 251 -5.78 -0.52 28.40
C ASP A 251 -5.52 0.46 27.22
N GLN A 252 -5.90 1.74 27.37
CA GLN A 252 -5.63 2.75 26.34
C GLN A 252 -4.14 3.00 26.07
N HIS A 253 -3.22 2.54 26.94
CA HIS A 253 -1.78 2.65 26.72
C HIS A 253 -1.13 1.43 26.02
N ASN A 254 -1.84 0.31 25.86
CA ASN A 254 -1.32 -0.88 25.17
C ASN A 254 -1.85 -0.98 23.73
N LEU A 255 -3.11 -0.62 23.48
CA LEU A 255 -3.66 -0.64 22.11
C LEU A 255 -3.05 0.45 21.23
N ASP A 256 -2.78 1.62 21.80
CA ASP A 256 -2.03 2.68 21.12
C ASP A 256 -0.62 2.20 20.75
N ARG A 257 0.02 1.31 21.53
CA ARG A 257 1.40 0.88 21.30
C ARG A 257 1.54 -0.25 20.28
N GLU A 258 0.53 -1.10 20.12
CA GLU A 258 0.48 -2.12 19.06
C GLU A 258 0.00 -1.57 17.71
N LEU A 259 -0.84 -0.52 17.71
CA LEU A 259 -1.29 0.16 16.48
C LEU A 259 -0.33 1.28 16.01
N THR A 260 0.41 1.94 16.91
CA THR A 260 1.44 2.95 16.54
C THR A 260 2.78 2.35 16.13
N ALA A 261 3.02 1.05 16.33
CA ALA A 261 4.24 0.41 15.86
C ALA A 261 4.31 0.26 14.34
N ASN A 262 3.18 0.41 13.63
CA ASN A 262 3.07 0.13 12.20
C ASN A 262 3.11 1.34 11.27
N LEU A 263 3.27 2.54 11.80
CA LEU A 263 3.27 3.76 11.00
C LEU A 263 4.29 4.69 11.64
N GLN A 264 5.50 4.69 11.09
CA GLN A 264 6.50 5.74 11.30
C GLN A 264 7.28 5.95 10.00
N SER A 265 7.08 7.14 9.41
CA SER A 265 7.97 7.95 8.58
C SER A 265 8.67 7.33 7.35
N HIS A 266 8.71 8.10 6.25
CA HIS A 266 9.35 7.69 5.00
C HIS A 266 10.88 7.78 4.96
N ASP A 267 11.52 8.26 6.03
CA ASP A 267 12.96 8.05 6.26
C ASP A 267 13.24 6.81 7.14
N THR A 268 12.19 6.08 7.59
CA THR A 268 12.28 4.88 8.46
C THR A 268 11.86 3.57 7.78
N LEU A 269 11.51 3.57 6.50
CA LEU A 269 11.13 2.35 5.76
C LEU A 269 12.29 1.66 5.05
N ALA A 270 13.48 2.20 5.20
CA ALA A 270 14.72 1.55 4.82
C ALA A 270 15.39 0.97 6.07
N LEU A 271 16.18 -0.08 5.91
CA LEU A 271 17.01 -0.57 7.01
C LEU A 271 18.03 0.53 7.36
N HIS A 272 18.30 0.70 8.65
CA HIS A 272 19.37 1.60 9.10
C HIS A 272 20.70 1.22 8.42
N ALA A 273 21.55 2.19 8.10
CA ALA A 273 22.83 1.95 7.42
C ALA A 273 23.71 0.90 8.13
N GLY A 274 23.66 0.84 9.47
CA GLY A 274 24.34 -0.17 10.27
C GLY A 274 23.91 -1.63 10.03
N PHE A 275 22.76 -1.86 9.38
CA PHE A 275 22.31 -3.19 8.97
C PHE A 275 23.19 -3.78 7.87
N ALA A 276 23.79 -2.95 7.03
CA ALA A 276 24.57 -3.34 5.85
C ALA A 276 25.98 -3.87 6.18
N SER A 277 26.23 -4.27 7.42
CA SER A 277 27.59 -4.48 7.91
C SER A 277 28.17 -5.85 7.54
N LEU A 278 27.38 -6.93 7.46
CA LEU A 278 27.90 -8.28 7.23
C LEU A 278 26.88 -9.24 6.61
N PHE A 279 27.40 -10.20 5.85
CA PHE A 279 26.67 -11.36 5.33
C PHE A 279 26.08 -12.16 6.49
N LYS A 280 24.83 -12.62 6.34
CA LYS A 280 24.19 -13.49 7.35
C LYS A 280 23.55 -14.71 6.70
N VAL A 281 23.64 -15.82 7.40
CA VAL A 281 22.91 -17.06 7.11
C VAL A 281 21.84 -17.22 8.19
N PHE A 282 20.64 -17.67 7.80
CA PHE A 282 19.57 -17.98 8.73
C PHE A 282 18.98 -19.36 8.46
N ASN A 283 18.54 -20.02 9.51
CA ASN A 283 17.82 -21.29 9.41
C ASN A 283 16.33 -21.03 9.14
N THR A 284 15.78 -21.73 8.15
CA THR A 284 14.35 -21.73 7.85
C THR A 284 13.60 -22.60 8.87
N SER A 285 12.34 -22.28 9.14
CA SER A 285 11.47 -23.12 9.98
C SER A 285 10.78 -24.20 9.16
N GLU A 286 10.44 -25.33 9.77
CA GLU A 286 9.65 -26.41 9.12
C GLU A 286 8.36 -25.88 8.48
N ALA A 287 7.71 -24.89 9.13
CA ALA A 287 6.54 -24.24 8.58
C ALA A 287 6.86 -23.50 7.27
N LEU A 288 7.96 -22.76 7.20
CA LEU A 288 8.37 -22.05 5.99
C LEU A 288 8.80 -23.03 4.88
N GLN A 289 9.46 -24.13 5.24
CA GLN A 289 9.86 -25.18 4.31
C GLN A 289 8.64 -25.82 3.63
N LYS A 290 7.63 -26.21 4.42
CA LYS A 290 6.39 -26.80 3.89
C LYS A 290 5.65 -25.84 2.93
N PHE A 291 5.62 -24.55 3.26
CA PHE A 291 5.01 -23.53 2.39
C PHE A 291 5.78 -23.34 1.07
N VAL A 292 7.09 -23.52 1.07
CA VAL A 292 7.92 -23.47 -0.16
C VAL A 292 7.72 -24.73 -1.01
N GLU A 293 7.55 -25.90 -0.41
CA GLU A 293 7.27 -27.15 -1.13
C GLU A 293 5.95 -27.09 -1.90
N GLU A 294 4.90 -26.52 -1.31
CA GLU A 294 3.58 -26.36 -1.96
C GLU A 294 3.63 -25.48 -3.22
N VAL A 295 4.66 -24.62 -3.34
CA VAL A 295 4.87 -23.76 -4.52
C VAL A 295 5.49 -24.52 -5.70
N ARG A 296 6.11 -25.69 -5.47
CA ARG A 296 6.86 -26.44 -6.50
C ARG A 296 6.02 -26.88 -7.68
N GLU A 297 4.80 -27.34 -7.45
CA GLU A 297 3.91 -27.79 -8.52
C GLU A 297 3.43 -26.63 -9.42
N VAL A 298 3.44 -25.39 -8.90
CA VAL A 298 2.89 -24.20 -9.56
C VAL A 298 3.93 -23.50 -10.45
N ALA A 299 5.22 -23.60 -10.12
CA ALA A 299 6.28 -22.84 -10.77
C ALA A 299 6.63 -23.33 -12.20
N ASP A 300 6.54 -24.64 -12.46
CA ASP A 300 6.94 -25.24 -13.74
C ASP A 300 6.14 -24.72 -14.93
N HIS A 301 4.90 -24.29 -14.70
CA HIS A 301 3.96 -23.86 -15.73
C HIS A 301 3.87 -22.33 -15.91
N GLN A 302 4.72 -21.56 -15.23
CA GLN A 302 4.63 -20.09 -15.23
C GLN A 302 5.39 -19.41 -16.35
N ARG A 303 4.90 -18.21 -16.73
CA ARG A 303 5.61 -17.31 -17.64
C ARG A 303 6.81 -16.71 -16.93
N ARG A 304 7.94 -16.73 -17.63
CA ARG A 304 9.24 -16.19 -17.20
C ARG A 304 9.54 -14.91 -17.97
N ARG A 305 10.09 -13.92 -17.28
CA ARG A 305 10.54 -12.65 -17.85
C ARG A 305 12.04 -12.51 -17.63
N GLU A 306 12.80 -12.34 -18.70
CA GLU A 306 14.21 -11.99 -18.59
C GLU A 306 14.40 -10.67 -17.86
N VAL A 307 15.36 -10.66 -16.93
CA VAL A 307 15.80 -9.42 -16.30
C VAL A 307 17.12 -9.00 -16.95
N PRO A 308 17.14 -7.88 -17.71
CA PRO A 308 18.27 -7.48 -18.54
C PRO A 308 19.65 -7.55 -17.83
N ASN A 309 20.66 -7.99 -18.59
CA ASN A 309 22.06 -7.99 -18.16
C ASN A 309 22.38 -8.80 -16.89
N THR A 310 21.53 -9.78 -16.55
CA THR A 310 21.80 -10.71 -15.45
C THR A 310 21.40 -12.13 -15.87
N PRO A 311 21.89 -13.16 -15.15
CA PRO A 311 21.45 -14.54 -15.36
C PRO A 311 20.06 -14.85 -14.75
N LEU A 312 19.21 -13.85 -14.48
CA LEU A 312 17.92 -14.06 -13.81
C LEU A 312 16.74 -14.03 -14.80
N LEU A 313 15.80 -14.95 -14.55
CA LEU A 313 14.46 -14.95 -15.10
C LEU A 313 13.47 -14.73 -13.94
N GLU A 314 12.69 -13.66 -13.98
CA GLU A 314 11.64 -13.38 -13.01
C GLU A 314 10.36 -14.14 -13.37
N LEU A 315 9.85 -14.94 -12.43
CA LEU A 315 8.58 -15.65 -12.57
C LEU A 315 7.40 -14.73 -12.25
N GLN A 316 6.25 -14.99 -12.87
CA GLN A 316 5.03 -14.23 -12.63
C GLN A 316 4.61 -14.30 -11.14
N TRP A 317 4.53 -13.14 -10.49
CA TRP A 317 4.12 -13.04 -9.10
C TRP A 317 2.66 -13.46 -8.88
N THR A 318 2.38 -14.19 -7.79
CA THR A 318 1.04 -14.66 -7.42
C THR A 318 0.73 -14.40 -5.95
N LEU A 319 -0.55 -14.41 -5.57
CA LEU A 319 -0.99 -14.24 -4.18
C LEU A 319 -0.47 -15.34 -3.23
N HIS A 320 -0.19 -16.55 -3.75
CA HIS A 320 0.42 -17.62 -2.96
C HIS A 320 1.87 -17.27 -2.57
N TYR A 321 2.60 -16.55 -3.44
CA TYR A 321 3.97 -16.12 -3.17
C TYR A 321 4.03 -14.97 -2.15
N ASP A 322 2.97 -14.16 -2.08
CA ASP A 322 2.85 -13.14 -1.05
C ASP A 322 2.81 -13.75 0.35
N ALA A 323 2.04 -14.83 0.54
CA ALA A 323 1.96 -15.54 1.82
C ALA A 323 3.32 -16.12 2.26
N VAL A 324 4.07 -16.73 1.34
CA VAL A 324 5.42 -17.27 1.62
C VAL A 324 6.37 -16.17 2.07
N VAL A 325 6.40 -15.04 1.36
CA VAL A 325 7.28 -13.93 1.73
C VAL A 325 6.85 -13.25 3.03
N ASP A 326 5.54 -13.11 3.28
CA ASP A 326 5.05 -12.52 4.53
C ASP A 326 5.40 -13.40 5.73
N GLN A 327 5.33 -14.72 5.58
CA GLN A 327 5.78 -15.68 6.60
C GLN A 327 7.30 -15.65 6.80
N LEU A 328 8.10 -15.59 5.73
CA LEU A 328 9.55 -15.42 5.79
C LEU A 328 9.93 -14.16 6.58
N VAL A 329 9.28 -13.04 6.26
CA VAL A 329 9.52 -11.77 6.96
C VAL A 329 9.13 -11.88 8.42
N GLY A 330 7.97 -12.47 8.73
CA GLY A 330 7.55 -12.73 10.11
C GLY A 330 8.56 -13.56 10.90
N HIS A 331 9.09 -14.63 10.29
CA HIS A 331 10.12 -15.50 10.87
C HIS A 331 11.40 -14.72 11.19
N LEU A 332 11.89 -13.91 10.26
CA LEU A 332 13.11 -13.11 10.46
C LEU A 332 12.94 -12.00 11.50
N ILE A 333 11.73 -11.46 11.65
CA ILE A 333 11.39 -10.52 12.73
C ILE A 333 11.37 -11.22 14.09
N GLN A 334 10.81 -12.44 14.16
CA GLN A 334 10.79 -13.24 15.39
C GLN A 334 12.20 -13.63 15.85
N GLN A 335 13.09 -13.95 14.90
CA GLN A 335 14.51 -14.23 15.17
C GLN A 335 15.32 -12.97 15.53
N GLY A 336 14.71 -11.77 15.48
CA GLY A 336 15.40 -10.51 15.74
C GLY A 336 16.41 -10.10 14.67
N ILE A 337 16.37 -10.76 13.50
CA ILE A 337 17.25 -10.47 12.38
C ILE A 337 16.77 -9.25 11.63
N LEU A 338 15.46 -9.17 11.36
CA LEU A 338 14.81 -7.98 10.83
C LEU A 338 14.19 -7.16 11.95
N PRO A 339 14.16 -5.82 11.80
CA PRO A 339 13.50 -4.98 12.77
C PRO A 339 11.99 -5.23 12.79
N ARG A 340 11.37 -5.01 13.95
CA ARG A 340 9.92 -5.07 14.13
C ARG A 340 9.18 -3.88 13.51
N HIS A 341 9.90 -2.81 13.14
CA HIS A 341 9.30 -1.66 12.49
C HIS A 341 9.00 -1.96 11.01
N PRO A 342 8.05 -1.25 10.39
CA PRO A 342 7.76 -1.40 8.97
C PRO A 342 8.98 -1.06 8.11
N PHE A 343 9.11 -1.76 6.99
CA PHE A 343 10.10 -1.47 5.95
C PHE A 343 9.53 -1.80 4.57
N HIS A 344 9.98 -1.08 3.55
CA HIS A 344 9.63 -1.39 2.17
C HIS A 344 10.33 -2.66 1.74
N ARG A 345 9.59 -3.54 1.08
CA ARG A 345 10.13 -4.75 0.48
C ARG A 345 9.62 -4.93 -0.93
N TYR A 346 10.53 -5.21 -1.84
CA TYR A 346 10.24 -5.66 -3.19
C TYR A 346 10.38 -7.17 -3.21
N LYS A 347 9.35 -7.85 -3.70
CA LYS A 347 9.27 -9.30 -3.70
C LYS A 347 9.37 -9.78 -5.15
N SER A 348 10.26 -10.73 -5.39
CA SER A 348 10.42 -11.37 -6.69
C SER A 348 10.68 -12.85 -6.49
N PHE A 349 10.29 -13.65 -7.48
CA PHE A 349 10.61 -15.07 -7.54
C PHE A 349 11.47 -15.30 -8.77
N TYR A 350 12.69 -15.79 -8.56
CA TYR A 350 13.69 -15.90 -9.62
C TYR A 350 14.03 -17.35 -9.91
N GLN A 351 14.19 -17.64 -11.19
CA GLN A 351 15.06 -18.68 -11.70
C GLN A 351 16.40 -18.02 -12.02
N HIS A 352 17.46 -18.49 -11.40
CA HIS A 352 18.81 -17.97 -11.57
C HIS A 352 19.63 -19.01 -12.30
N GLU A 353 19.97 -18.71 -13.55
CA GLU A 353 20.85 -19.53 -14.38
C GLU A 353 22.29 -19.49 -13.87
N PRO A 354 23.15 -20.45 -14.24
CA PRO A 354 24.56 -20.44 -13.88
C PRO A 354 25.23 -19.09 -14.16
N GLY A 355 25.85 -18.53 -13.13
CA GLY A 355 26.39 -17.18 -13.18
C GLY A 355 26.42 -16.52 -11.81
N SER A 356 26.65 -15.21 -11.82
CA SER A 356 26.76 -14.41 -10.61
C SER A 356 25.85 -13.19 -10.67
N ILE A 357 25.28 -12.85 -9.52
CA ILE A 357 24.57 -11.59 -9.31
C ILE A 357 25.21 -10.81 -8.17
N THR A 358 25.26 -9.49 -8.30
CA THR A 358 25.75 -8.60 -7.26
C THR A 358 24.62 -7.74 -6.73
N VAL A 359 24.54 -7.58 -5.42
CA VAL A 359 23.57 -6.68 -4.77
C VAL A 359 23.98 -5.24 -5.04
N SER A 360 23.05 -4.47 -5.60
CA SER A 360 23.26 -3.05 -5.91
C SER A 360 23.45 -2.20 -4.65
N SER A 361 24.13 -1.06 -4.82
CA SER A 361 24.35 -0.10 -3.74
C SER A 361 23.05 0.40 -3.10
N GLY A 362 23.02 0.48 -1.76
CA GLY A 362 21.85 0.89 -0.99
C GLY A 362 20.76 -0.17 -0.84
N TRP A 363 21.06 -1.46 -1.06
CA TRP A 363 20.09 -2.56 -0.93
C TRP A 363 20.59 -3.72 -0.07
N VAL A 364 19.64 -4.36 0.60
CA VAL A 364 19.77 -5.70 1.16
C VAL A 364 18.87 -6.64 0.38
N LYS A 365 19.36 -7.85 0.06
CA LYS A 365 18.55 -8.93 -0.48
C LYS A 365 18.50 -10.09 0.50
N ILE A 366 17.29 -10.47 0.89
CA ILE A 366 17.03 -11.72 1.59
C ILE A 366 16.67 -12.75 0.51
N ILE A 367 17.31 -13.90 0.56
CA ILE A 367 17.15 -14.97 -0.40
C ILE A 367 16.71 -16.22 0.36
N LEU A 368 15.57 -16.75 -0.04
CA LEU A 368 15.01 -18.00 0.47
C LEU A 368 14.97 -19.02 -0.67
N PRO A 369 15.69 -20.15 -0.57
CA PRO A 369 15.70 -21.16 -1.61
C PRO A 369 14.29 -21.69 -1.88
N ALA A 370 14.04 -22.01 -3.13
CA ALA A 370 12.86 -22.70 -3.59
C ALA A 370 13.28 -23.74 -4.64
N LEU A 371 12.52 -24.83 -4.78
CA LEU A 371 12.69 -25.80 -5.88
C LEU A 371 14.13 -26.28 -6.07
N VAL A 372 14.79 -26.59 -4.95
CA VAL A 372 16.09 -27.22 -4.94
C VAL A 372 15.84 -28.73 -5.02
N ASP A 373 16.17 -29.37 -6.14
CA ASP A 373 15.96 -30.82 -6.33
C ASP A 373 16.89 -31.65 -5.43
N ASP A 374 18.12 -31.17 -5.19
CA ASP A 374 19.14 -31.68 -4.27
C ASP A 374 20.02 -30.51 -3.77
N ALA A 375 20.60 -30.60 -2.56
CA ALA A 375 21.47 -29.56 -2.01
C ALA A 375 22.53 -29.09 -3.03
N CYS A 376 22.51 -27.80 -3.37
CA CYS A 376 23.31 -27.24 -4.45
C CYS A 376 24.47 -26.40 -3.89
N GLN A 377 25.60 -26.33 -4.59
CA GLN A 377 26.69 -25.44 -4.16
C GLN A 377 26.46 -24.02 -4.68
N VAL A 378 26.56 -23.04 -3.80
CA VAL A 378 26.56 -21.62 -4.16
C VAL A 378 27.72 -20.92 -3.48
N SER A 379 28.32 -19.95 -4.17
CA SER A 379 29.47 -19.19 -3.65
C SER A 379 29.04 -17.77 -3.32
N ILE A 380 29.46 -17.27 -2.17
CA ILE A 380 29.17 -15.91 -1.73
C ILE A 380 30.48 -15.17 -1.50
N ALA A 381 30.59 -13.98 -2.08
CA ALA A 381 31.77 -13.12 -1.95
C ALA A 381 31.34 -11.67 -1.70
N GLY A 382 32.18 -10.86 -1.05
CA GLY A 382 31.88 -9.45 -0.84
C GLY A 382 33.10 -8.63 -0.43
N PRO A 383 32.94 -7.30 -0.24
CA PRO A 383 34.07 -6.41 0.06
C PRO A 383 34.88 -6.79 1.31
N MET A 384 34.27 -7.49 2.26
CA MET A 384 34.86 -7.92 3.53
C MET A 384 34.71 -9.45 3.76
N LEU A 385 34.39 -10.20 2.70
CA LEU A 385 34.17 -11.64 2.76
C LEU A 385 34.88 -12.29 1.57
N GLU A 386 35.95 -13.05 1.84
CA GLU A 386 36.56 -13.93 0.85
C GLU A 386 35.52 -14.92 0.32
N GLU A 387 35.66 -15.31 -0.95
CA GLU A 387 34.71 -16.21 -1.60
C GLU A 387 34.57 -17.51 -0.81
N GLN A 388 33.34 -17.77 -0.33
CA GLN A 388 33.02 -18.90 0.50
C GLN A 388 31.91 -19.72 -0.18
N ASP A 389 32.14 -21.03 -0.26
CA ASP A 389 31.17 -21.98 -0.79
C ASP A 389 30.21 -22.46 0.30
N PHE A 390 28.93 -22.52 -0.04
CA PHE A 390 27.85 -23.00 0.81
C PHE A 390 27.12 -24.14 0.12
N THR A 391 26.87 -25.20 0.87
CA THR A 391 25.88 -26.21 0.50
C THR A 391 24.50 -25.64 0.82
N TRP A 392 23.73 -25.33 -0.22
CA TRP A 392 22.47 -24.63 -0.13
C TRP A 392 21.28 -25.56 -0.38
N ASP A 393 20.48 -25.72 0.67
CA ASP A 393 19.28 -26.55 0.74
C ASP A 393 18.10 -25.75 1.30
N TYR A 394 16.93 -26.37 1.48
CA TYR A 394 15.74 -25.70 2.03
C TYR A 394 15.91 -25.19 3.46
N ASN A 395 16.95 -25.62 4.18
CA ASN A 395 17.17 -25.25 5.58
C ASN A 395 17.85 -23.89 5.72
N LEU A 396 18.50 -23.39 4.67
CA LEU A 396 19.38 -22.23 4.76
C LEU A 396 18.90 -21.11 3.86
N GLY A 397 18.69 -19.93 4.45
CA GLY A 397 18.49 -18.69 3.70
C GLY A 397 19.66 -17.73 3.88
N PHE A 398 19.77 -16.78 2.96
CA PHE A 398 20.87 -15.81 2.95
C PHE A 398 20.37 -14.38 3.04
N ILE A 399 21.18 -13.53 3.68
CA ILE A 399 21.02 -12.08 3.66
C ILE A 399 22.29 -11.49 3.05
N LEU A 400 22.14 -11.00 1.83
CA LEU A 400 23.19 -10.38 1.05
C LEU A 400 23.07 -8.86 1.17
N CYS A 401 24.13 -8.23 1.67
CA CYS A 401 24.25 -6.78 1.74
C CYS A 401 24.80 -6.21 0.42
N GLU A 402 24.82 -4.88 0.33
CA GLU A 402 25.41 -4.14 -0.78
C GLU A 402 26.77 -4.70 -1.21
N SER A 403 26.98 -4.78 -2.53
CA SER A 403 28.22 -5.26 -3.16
C SER A 403 28.54 -6.73 -2.90
N MET A 404 27.70 -7.48 -2.19
CA MET A 404 27.84 -8.93 -2.09
C MET A 404 27.39 -9.60 -3.37
N ARG A 405 28.11 -10.64 -3.73
CA ARG A 405 27.91 -11.45 -4.93
C ARG A 405 27.44 -12.84 -4.52
N LEU A 406 26.37 -13.31 -5.14
CA LEU A 406 25.94 -14.71 -5.11
C LEU A 406 26.25 -15.33 -6.47
N SER A 407 27.01 -16.42 -6.47
CA SER A 407 27.35 -17.19 -7.65
C SER A 407 26.78 -18.60 -7.53
N THR A 408 26.30 -19.15 -8.65
CA THR A 408 25.84 -20.54 -8.72
C THR A 408 26.39 -21.21 -9.99
N PRO A 409 26.87 -22.47 -9.91
CA PRO A 409 27.25 -23.25 -11.07
C PRO A 409 26.05 -23.95 -11.74
N HIS A 410 24.88 -23.98 -11.08
CA HIS A 410 23.67 -24.65 -11.55
C HIS A 410 22.46 -23.71 -11.52
N THR A 411 21.42 -24.03 -12.28
CA THR A 411 20.16 -23.30 -12.21
C THR A 411 19.51 -23.52 -10.84
N ILE A 412 19.17 -22.43 -10.15
CA ILE A 412 18.52 -22.44 -8.82
C ILE A 412 17.26 -21.58 -8.84
N PHE A 413 16.31 -21.88 -7.97
CA PHE A 413 15.12 -21.06 -7.79
C PHE A 413 15.10 -20.48 -6.38
N TYR A 414 14.62 -19.25 -6.23
CA TYR A 414 14.49 -18.65 -4.90
C TYR A 414 13.56 -17.46 -4.88
N PHE A 415 12.94 -17.28 -3.72
CA PHE A 415 12.29 -16.02 -3.37
C PHE A 415 13.35 -14.99 -2.99
N SER A 416 13.19 -13.78 -3.51
CA SER A 416 14.03 -12.64 -3.17
C SER A 416 13.19 -11.53 -2.59
N VAL A 417 13.61 -11.03 -1.43
CA VAL A 417 13.06 -9.85 -0.78
C VAL A 417 14.13 -8.77 -0.77
N SER A 418 13.95 -7.73 -1.58
CA SER A 418 14.87 -6.59 -1.65
C SER A 418 14.36 -5.45 -0.78
N ILE A 419 15.21 -4.98 0.14
CA ILE A 419 14.88 -3.94 1.12
C ILE A 419 15.88 -2.80 0.94
N PRO A 420 15.44 -1.54 0.80
CA PRO A 420 16.36 -0.41 0.68
C PRO A 420 17.07 -0.16 2.01
N ILE A 421 18.30 0.34 1.95
CA ILE A 421 19.08 0.85 3.09
C ILE A 421 19.02 2.38 3.04
N SER A 422 18.83 3.03 4.20
CA SER A 422 18.88 4.48 4.25
C SER A 422 20.31 4.93 4.00
N PRO A 423 20.57 5.84 3.04
CA PRO A 423 21.87 6.51 3.01
C PRO A 423 22.04 7.25 4.34
N ASP A 424 23.21 7.12 4.96
CA ASP A 424 23.52 7.86 6.18
C ASP A 424 23.34 9.37 5.94
N ALA A 425 22.80 10.04 6.95
CA ALA A 425 22.62 11.49 6.99
C ALA A 425 23.96 12.23 7.11
#